data_AF-A0A932Q144-F1
#
_entry.id   AF-A0A932Q144-F1
#
_cell.length_a   1.000
_cell.length_b   1.000
_cell.length_c   1.000
_cell.angle_alpha   90.00
_cell.angle_beta   90.00
_cell.angle_gamma   90.00
#
_symmetry.space_group_name_H-M   'P 1'
#
loop_
_entity.id
_entity.type
_entity.pdbx_description
1 polymer ?
#
loop_
_entity_poly.entity_id
_entity_poly.type
_entity_poly.pdbx_seq_one_letter_code
_entity_poly.pdbx_strand_id
1 'polypeptide(L)'
;ITLTIDEQTLTVPPGTTLLQAARQIKKEIPTVCFHEHFTAPSLCRMCVVEVEKSRVLVAACSRECENGMVVQTDSARVQQSRRVILEMLNSAVDLSAAPEIQNYMRTYGANPNAFADGKKRALPLHDDNPFYLRDYSKCILCWRCVQACGEDVQWTFAIYRGGRGFDARIATFFDAPIPQSTCVYCGNCVQACPTGALKSKREFWFENGRDLRELARESRIAKKKR
;
A
#
# COMPACT_ATOMS: atom_id res chain seq x y z
N ILE A 1 19.40 19.02 13.27
CA ILE A 1 18.40 18.60 14.28
C ILE A 1 18.92 17.35 14.96
N THR A 2 19.08 17.35 16.28
CA THR A 2 19.57 16.18 17.03
C THR A 2 18.40 15.52 17.76
N LEU A 3 18.28 14.20 17.61
CA LEU A 3 17.21 13.38 18.19
C LEU A 3 17.74 12.01 18.60
N THR A 4 16.95 11.27 19.38
CA THR A 4 17.27 9.91 19.83
C THR A 4 16.19 8.95 19.35
N ILE A 5 16.58 7.87 18.67
CA ILE A 5 15.70 6.78 18.21
C ILE A 5 16.25 5.47 18.79
N ASP A 6 15.44 4.75 19.58
CA ASP A 6 15.83 3.49 20.24
C ASP A 6 17.22 3.57 20.91
N GLU A 7 17.42 4.58 21.78
CA GLU A 7 18.67 4.86 22.51
C GLU A 7 19.85 5.36 21.63
N GLN A 8 19.69 5.41 20.31
CA GLN A 8 20.72 5.92 19.41
C GLN A 8 20.47 7.39 19.07
N THR A 9 21.43 8.24 19.43
CA THR A 9 21.40 9.67 19.09
C THR A 9 21.98 9.90 17.70
N LEU A 10 21.24 10.64 16.86
CA LEU A 10 21.66 11.02 15.52
C LEU A 10 21.35 12.49 15.23
N THR A 11 22.06 13.04 14.26
CA THR A 11 21.85 14.41 13.78
C THR A 11 21.47 14.39 12.31
N VAL A 12 20.32 14.98 12.00
CA VAL A 12 19.76 15.02 10.65
C VAL A 12 19.50 16.47 10.19
N PRO A 13 19.48 16.72 8.87
CA PRO A 13 19.06 18.00 8.32
C PRO A 13 17.58 18.33 8.67
N PRO A 14 17.21 19.62 8.77
CA PRO A 14 15.81 20.04 8.85
C PRO A 14 14.97 19.47 7.69
N GLY A 15 13.69 19.17 7.95
CA GLY A 15 12.78 18.54 6.98
C GLY A 15 12.93 17.01 6.84
N THR A 16 13.90 16.40 7.50
CA THR A 16 14.03 14.92 7.53
C THR A 16 12.88 14.32 8.35
N THR A 17 12.22 13.30 7.82
CA THR A 17 11.16 12.55 8.53
C THR A 17 11.73 11.52 9.50
N LEU A 18 10.96 11.13 10.52
CA LEU A 18 11.34 10.07 11.45
C LEU A 18 11.65 8.75 10.75
N LEU A 19 10.93 8.42 9.66
CA LEU A 19 11.19 7.22 8.86
C LEU A 19 12.55 7.29 8.16
N GLN A 20 12.90 8.45 7.57
CA GLN A 20 14.20 8.65 6.95
C GLN A 20 15.33 8.63 7.98
N ALA A 21 15.12 9.25 9.13
CA ALA A 21 16.07 9.25 10.25
C ALA A 21 16.33 7.82 10.76
N ALA A 22 15.29 7.00 10.96
CA ALA A 22 15.43 5.60 11.35
C ALA A 22 16.21 4.77 10.31
N ARG A 23 16.01 5.01 9.01
CA ARG A 23 16.76 4.33 7.95
C ARG A 23 18.26 4.63 7.99
N GLN A 24 18.68 5.83 8.39
CA GLN A 24 20.10 6.18 8.50
C GLN A 24 20.84 5.34 9.55
N ILE A 25 20.15 4.95 10.63
CA ILE A 25 20.68 4.07 11.68
C ILE A 25 20.31 2.59 11.46
N LYS A 26 19.88 2.23 10.24
CA LYS A 26 19.47 0.87 9.84
C LYS A 26 18.35 0.27 10.71
N LYS A 27 17.50 1.12 11.27
CA LYS A 27 16.28 0.71 11.97
C LYS A 27 15.13 0.60 10.97
N GLU A 28 14.57 -0.59 10.85
CA GLU A 28 13.43 -0.84 9.99
C GLU A 28 12.12 -0.46 10.68
N ILE A 29 11.39 0.47 10.08
CA ILE A 29 10.01 0.79 10.43
C ILE A 29 9.13 0.30 9.29
N PRO A 30 8.15 -0.59 9.55
CA PRO A 30 7.33 -1.18 8.49
C PRO A 30 6.45 -0.12 7.83
N THR A 31 6.34 -0.21 6.51
CA THR A 31 5.52 0.70 5.70
C THR A 31 4.75 -0.08 4.67
N VAL A 32 3.48 0.27 4.46
CA VAL A 32 2.65 -0.37 3.42
C VAL A 32 2.18 0.65 2.37
N CYS A 33 1.64 1.80 2.82
CA CYS A 33 1.19 2.86 1.93
C CYS A 33 2.28 3.84 1.50
N PHE A 34 3.39 3.91 2.23
CA PHE A 34 4.50 4.79 1.87
C PHE A 34 5.34 4.15 0.76
N HIS A 35 5.75 4.97 -0.20
CA HIS A 35 6.70 4.62 -1.23
C HIS A 35 7.73 5.75 -1.32
N GLU A 36 9.00 5.43 -1.53
CA GLU A 36 10.09 6.40 -1.42
C GLU A 36 10.03 7.54 -2.45
N HIS A 37 9.40 7.29 -3.60
CA HIS A 37 9.23 8.28 -4.65
C HIS A 37 7.88 9.01 -4.60
N PHE A 38 7.02 8.72 -3.62
CA PHE A 38 5.70 9.35 -3.51
C PHE A 38 5.61 10.23 -2.27
N THR A 39 4.72 11.21 -2.32
CA THR A 39 4.35 12.00 -1.15
C THR A 39 3.82 11.09 -0.04
N ALA A 40 4.20 11.31 1.22
CA ALA A 40 3.79 10.41 2.30
C ALA A 40 2.29 10.55 2.64
N PRO A 41 1.45 9.51 2.46
CA PRO A 41 0.01 9.68 2.64
C PRO A 41 -0.46 9.42 4.09
N SER A 42 0.38 8.79 4.92
CA SER A 42 0.14 8.55 6.36
C SER A 42 -1.16 7.80 6.72
N LEU A 43 -1.64 6.94 5.81
CA LEU A 43 -2.93 6.24 5.90
C LEU A 43 -2.89 4.92 6.65
N CYS A 44 -1.96 4.03 6.29
CA CYS A 44 -2.00 2.64 6.77
C CYS A 44 -1.62 2.52 8.25
N ARG A 45 -1.00 3.56 8.82
CA ARG A 45 -0.53 3.61 10.21
C ARG A 45 0.43 2.48 10.62
N MET A 46 0.98 1.70 9.69
CA MET A 46 2.00 0.69 10.01
C MET A 46 3.30 1.32 10.52
N CYS A 47 3.66 2.49 9.98
CA CYS A 47 4.88 3.22 10.33
C CYS A 47 4.77 4.03 11.63
N VAL A 48 3.77 3.74 12.48
CA VAL A 48 3.63 4.48 13.73
C VAL A 48 4.79 4.21 14.67
N VAL A 49 5.21 5.25 15.38
CA VAL A 49 6.24 5.24 16.42
C VAL A 49 5.75 6.02 17.63
N GLU A 50 6.33 5.72 18.78
CA GLU A 50 6.05 6.43 20.02
C GLU A 50 7.07 7.54 20.21
N VAL A 51 6.60 8.77 20.42
CA VAL A 51 7.45 9.92 20.72
C VAL A 51 7.19 10.31 22.16
N GLU A 52 8.25 10.56 22.92
CA GLU A 52 8.13 10.97 24.32
C GLU A 52 7.24 12.21 24.45
N LYS A 53 6.40 12.25 25.48
CA LYS A 53 5.39 13.29 25.75
C LYS A 53 4.26 13.38 24.71
N SER A 54 4.28 12.58 23.64
CA SER A 54 3.15 12.47 22.71
C SER A 54 2.08 11.53 23.27
N ARG A 55 0.86 12.04 23.39
CA ARG A 55 -0.31 11.22 23.77
C ARG A 55 -0.65 10.19 22.70
N VAL A 56 -0.36 10.46 21.42
CA VAL A 56 -0.73 9.60 20.29
C VAL A 56 0.52 9.00 19.62
N LEU A 57 0.36 7.85 18.98
CA LEU A 57 1.42 7.31 18.13
C LEU A 57 1.47 8.10 16.82
N VAL A 58 2.66 8.57 16.45
CA VAL A 58 2.84 9.45 15.29
C VAL A 58 3.26 8.62 14.09
N ALA A 59 2.82 9.01 12.89
CA ALA A 59 3.25 8.32 11.66
C ALA A 59 4.67 8.78 11.27
N ALA A 60 5.63 7.85 11.28
CA ALA A 60 7.02 8.17 10.99
C ALA A 60 7.24 8.65 9.55
N CYS A 61 6.39 8.24 8.60
CA CYS A 61 6.57 8.57 7.18
C CYS A 61 6.33 10.04 6.83
N SER A 62 5.58 10.79 7.63
CA SER A 62 5.33 12.22 7.40
C SER A 62 5.73 13.12 8.56
N ARG A 63 6.04 12.56 9.73
CA ARG A 63 6.44 13.35 10.89
C ARG A 63 7.89 13.79 10.73
N GLU A 64 8.13 15.09 10.64
CA GLU A 64 9.47 15.67 10.65
C GLU A 64 10.14 15.53 12.01
N CYS A 65 11.47 15.37 12.00
CA CYS A 65 12.29 15.37 13.20
C CYS A 65 12.36 16.77 13.82
N GLU A 66 12.24 16.85 15.14
CA GLU A 66 12.50 18.08 15.91
C GLU A 66 13.63 17.86 16.90
N ASN A 67 14.23 18.96 17.34
CA ASN A 67 15.40 18.89 18.19
C ASN A 67 15.01 18.39 19.59
N GLY A 68 15.76 17.42 20.11
CA GLY A 68 15.48 16.80 21.40
C GLY A 68 14.34 15.78 21.40
N MET A 69 13.86 15.35 20.22
CA MET A 69 12.89 14.24 20.16
C MET A 69 13.51 12.94 20.68
N VAL A 70 12.73 12.20 21.47
CA VAL A 70 13.04 10.83 21.88
C VAL A 70 11.96 9.91 21.33
N VAL A 71 12.36 8.93 20.54
CA VAL A 71 11.46 8.08 19.76
C VAL A 71 11.74 6.61 20.06
N GLN A 72 10.67 5.85 20.30
CA GLN A 72 10.70 4.40 20.42
C GLN A 72 9.94 3.77 19.25
N THR A 73 10.63 2.92 18.49
CA THR A 73 10.09 2.30 17.28
C THR A 73 9.40 0.97 17.53
N ASP A 74 9.63 0.37 18.70
CA ASP A 74 9.20 -0.98 19.06
C ASP A 74 8.68 -1.10 20.50
N SER A 75 8.07 -0.03 21.02
CA SER A 75 7.40 -0.08 22.33
C SER A 75 6.21 -1.06 22.30
N ALA A 76 5.80 -1.56 23.47
CA ALA A 76 4.63 -2.45 23.58
C ALA A 76 3.36 -1.84 22.95
N ARG A 77 3.23 -0.51 23.04
CA ARG A 77 2.12 0.24 22.45
C ARG A 77 2.18 0.27 20.92
N VAL A 78 3.38 0.43 20.35
CA VAL A 78 3.61 0.38 18.90
C VAL A 78 3.35 -1.02 18.35
N GLN A 79 3.90 -2.06 19.00
CA GLN A 79 3.66 -3.45 18.61
C GLN A 79 2.18 -3.81 18.64
N GLN A 80 1.47 -3.42 19.71
CA GLN A 80 0.02 -3.63 19.82
C GLN A 80 -0.74 -2.93 18.69
N SER A 81 -0.39 -1.68 18.39
CA SER A 81 -1.05 -0.92 17.32
C SER A 81 -0.85 -1.59 15.95
N ARG A 82 0.39 -2.01 15.64
CA ARG A 82 0.71 -2.68 14.37
C ARG A 82 -0.03 -4.01 14.25
N ARG A 83 -0.06 -4.80 15.32
CA ARG A 83 -0.81 -6.06 15.39
C ARG A 83 -2.29 -5.86 15.06
N VAL A 84 -2.98 -4.94 15.76
CA VAL A 84 -4.41 -4.68 15.54
C VAL A 84 -4.68 -4.18 14.12
N ILE A 85 -3.83 -3.31 13.57
CA ILE A 85 -3.98 -2.84 12.17
C ILE A 85 -3.95 -4.01 11.19
N LEU A 86 -3.00 -4.95 11.36
CA LEU A 86 -2.86 -6.12 10.50
C LEU A 86 -4.06 -7.07 10.63
N GLU A 87 -4.55 -7.29 11.84
CA GLU A 87 -5.74 -8.09 12.12
C GLU A 87 -6.98 -7.47 11.45
N MET A 88 -7.17 -6.15 11.57
CA MET A 88 -8.26 -5.43 10.91
C MET A 88 -8.14 -5.51 9.38
N LEU A 89 -6.94 -5.33 8.81
CA LEU A 89 -6.72 -5.45 7.37
C LEU A 89 -7.10 -6.85 6.87
N ASN A 90 -6.66 -7.91 7.55
CA ASN A 90 -6.97 -9.30 7.19
C ASN A 90 -8.47 -9.62 7.26
N SER A 91 -9.20 -8.97 8.18
CA SER A 91 -10.66 -9.15 8.30
C SER A 91 -11.45 -8.50 7.17
N ALA A 92 -10.90 -7.46 6.53
CA ALA A 92 -11.61 -6.65 5.54
C ALA A 92 -11.28 -7.02 4.08
N VAL A 93 -10.07 -7.51 3.81
CA VAL A 93 -9.58 -7.78 2.45
C VAL A 93 -8.89 -9.13 2.33
N ASP A 94 -8.77 -9.63 1.10
CA ASP A 94 -7.92 -10.80 0.82
C ASP A 94 -6.43 -10.38 0.71
N LEU A 95 -5.61 -10.87 1.63
CA LEU A 95 -4.16 -10.61 1.69
C LEU A 95 -3.32 -11.75 1.11
N SER A 96 -3.94 -12.74 0.45
CA SER A 96 -3.26 -13.93 -0.11
C SER A 96 -2.12 -13.58 -1.06
N ALA A 97 -2.23 -12.49 -1.82
CA ALA A 97 -1.23 -12.01 -2.77
C ALA A 97 -0.31 -10.90 -2.21
N ALA A 98 -0.27 -10.70 -0.89
CA ALA A 98 0.50 -9.64 -0.22
C ALA A 98 1.60 -10.22 0.70
N PRO A 99 2.71 -10.76 0.16
CA PRO A 99 3.72 -11.47 0.95
C PRO A 99 4.39 -10.60 2.03
N GLU A 100 4.59 -9.31 1.76
CA GLU A 100 5.16 -8.36 2.72
C GLU A 100 4.24 -8.15 3.93
N ILE A 101 2.93 -7.97 3.69
CA ILE A 101 1.94 -7.81 4.77
C ILE A 101 1.80 -9.12 5.56
N GLN A 102 1.80 -10.27 4.88
CA GLN A 102 1.82 -11.58 5.54
C GLN A 102 3.08 -11.75 6.41
N ASN A 103 4.22 -11.21 5.98
CA ASN A 103 5.42 -11.21 6.79
C ASN A 103 5.24 -10.38 8.06
N TYR A 104 4.69 -9.17 7.94
CA TYR A 104 4.37 -8.35 9.11
C TYR A 104 3.37 -9.02 10.06
N MET A 105 2.36 -9.72 9.53
CA MET A 105 1.44 -10.51 10.35
C MET A 105 2.18 -11.56 11.20
N ARG A 106 3.15 -12.27 10.60
CA ARG A 106 3.99 -13.22 11.34
C ARG A 106 4.89 -12.51 12.36
N THR A 107 5.57 -11.44 11.96
CA THR A 107 6.49 -10.68 12.81
C THR A 107 5.80 -10.12 14.06
N TYR A 108 4.59 -9.58 13.92
CA TYR A 108 3.86 -8.96 15.04
C TYR A 108 2.86 -9.91 15.71
N GLY A 109 2.84 -11.20 15.33
CA GLY A 109 1.93 -12.20 15.91
C GLY A 109 0.44 -11.84 15.76
N ALA A 110 0.05 -11.31 14.61
CA ALA A 110 -1.33 -10.96 14.30
C ALA A 110 -2.18 -12.22 14.15
N ASN A 111 -3.31 -12.28 14.88
CA ASN A 111 -4.26 -13.38 14.78
C ASN A 111 -5.25 -13.13 13.61
N PRO A 112 -5.24 -13.94 12.53
CA PRO A 112 -6.14 -13.76 11.41
C PRO A 112 -7.64 -13.81 11.78
N ASN A 113 -7.96 -14.46 12.90
CA ASN A 113 -9.32 -14.67 13.39
C ASN A 113 -9.72 -13.69 14.50
N ALA A 114 -8.89 -12.69 14.85
CA ALA A 114 -9.21 -11.70 15.87
C ALA A 114 -10.53 -10.94 15.58
N PHE A 115 -10.86 -10.77 14.30
CA PHE A 115 -12.10 -10.17 13.82
C PHE A 115 -12.81 -11.11 12.83
N ALA A 116 -13.14 -12.33 13.28
CA ALA A 116 -13.76 -13.36 12.43
C ALA A 116 -15.11 -12.92 11.83
N ASP A 117 -15.88 -12.10 12.55
CA ASP A 117 -17.16 -11.56 12.09
C ASP A 117 -17.02 -10.33 11.17
N GLY A 118 -15.79 -9.97 10.81
CA GLY A 118 -15.50 -8.86 9.91
C GLY A 118 -16.08 -9.09 8.51
N LYS A 119 -16.77 -8.08 7.98
CA LYS A 119 -17.27 -8.12 6.60
C LYS A 119 -16.11 -7.93 5.63
N LYS A 120 -15.77 -8.98 4.87
CA LYS A 120 -14.82 -8.87 3.76
C LYS A 120 -15.42 -8.13 2.58
N ARG A 121 -14.58 -7.37 1.88
CA ARG A 121 -14.91 -6.74 0.60
C ARG A 121 -14.95 -7.80 -0.49
N ALA A 122 -16.15 -8.22 -0.86
CA ALA A 122 -16.36 -9.05 -2.04
C ALA A 122 -16.71 -8.14 -3.22
N LEU A 123 -15.73 -7.88 -4.10
CA LEU A 123 -15.90 -7.08 -5.31
C LEU A 123 -15.56 -7.96 -6.54
N PRO A 124 -16.25 -7.76 -7.68
CA PRO A 124 -15.96 -8.51 -8.89
C PRO A 124 -14.56 -8.18 -9.42
N LEU A 125 -13.93 -9.17 -10.05
CA LEU A 125 -12.70 -8.97 -10.80
C LEU A 125 -13.01 -8.15 -12.06
N HIS A 126 -12.32 -7.03 -12.24
CA HIS A 126 -12.43 -6.23 -13.46
C HIS A 126 -11.36 -6.65 -14.49
N ASP A 127 -11.82 -7.28 -15.56
CA ASP A 127 -11.04 -7.56 -16.78
C ASP A 127 -11.56 -6.72 -17.96
N ASP A 128 -11.42 -5.41 -17.85
CA ASP A 128 -11.96 -4.45 -18.81
C ASP A 128 -10.91 -3.84 -19.74
N ASN A 129 -9.64 -4.24 -19.62
CA ASN A 129 -8.55 -3.73 -20.45
C ASN A 129 -7.53 -4.84 -20.78
N PRO A 130 -6.69 -4.66 -21.83
CA PRO A 130 -5.84 -5.75 -22.32
C PRO A 130 -4.55 -5.97 -21.52
N PHE A 131 -4.19 -5.10 -20.58
CA PHE A 131 -2.86 -5.08 -19.96
C PHE A 131 -2.84 -5.59 -18.52
N TYR A 132 -3.80 -5.17 -17.70
CA TYR A 132 -3.84 -5.50 -16.28
C TYR A 132 -5.26 -5.73 -15.79
N LEU A 133 -5.37 -6.52 -14.73
CA LEU A 133 -6.62 -6.84 -14.07
C LEU A 133 -6.73 -6.03 -12.78
N ARG A 134 -7.97 -5.78 -12.34
CA ARG A 134 -8.24 -5.07 -11.09
C ARG A 134 -9.10 -5.93 -10.19
N ASP A 135 -8.48 -6.44 -9.13
CA ASP A 135 -9.14 -7.18 -8.07
C ASP A 135 -9.19 -6.32 -6.80
N TYR A 136 -10.27 -5.54 -6.67
CA TYR A 136 -10.41 -4.65 -5.53
C TYR A 136 -10.79 -5.36 -4.23
N SER A 137 -11.08 -6.67 -4.24
CA SER A 137 -11.22 -7.46 -3.00
C SER A 137 -9.89 -7.55 -2.24
N LYS A 138 -8.76 -7.41 -2.94
CA LYS A 138 -7.39 -7.37 -2.40
C LYS A 138 -6.91 -5.95 -2.08
N CYS A 139 -7.71 -4.92 -2.34
CA CYS A 139 -7.28 -3.52 -2.21
C CYS A 139 -7.42 -3.00 -0.78
N ILE A 140 -6.27 -2.70 -0.15
CA ILE A 140 -6.18 -2.09 1.18
C ILE A 140 -6.32 -0.55 1.20
N LEU A 141 -6.68 0.07 0.08
CA LEU A 141 -6.83 1.53 -0.05
C LEU A 141 -5.58 2.32 0.38
N CYS A 142 -4.39 1.82 0.05
CA CYS A 142 -3.12 2.49 0.33
C CYS A 142 -2.84 3.72 -0.54
N TRP A 143 -3.62 3.90 -1.62
CA TRP A 143 -3.58 5.01 -2.60
C TRP A 143 -2.29 5.19 -3.39
N ARG A 144 -1.30 4.29 -3.24
CA ARG A 144 -0.08 4.27 -4.08
C ARG A 144 -0.40 4.31 -5.58
N CYS A 145 -1.46 3.63 -6.01
CA CYS A 145 -1.89 3.65 -7.41
C CYS A 145 -2.44 5.02 -7.87
N VAL A 146 -3.17 5.72 -7.00
CA VAL A 146 -3.72 7.06 -7.28
C VAL A 146 -2.58 8.08 -7.34
N GLN A 147 -1.63 7.99 -6.42
CA GLN A 147 -0.41 8.80 -6.41
C GLN A 147 0.41 8.61 -7.68
N ALA A 148 0.67 7.35 -8.05
CA ALA A 148 1.36 7.01 -9.30
C ALA A 148 0.62 7.50 -10.56
N CYS A 149 -0.72 7.53 -10.54
CA CYS A 149 -1.49 8.01 -11.68
C CYS A 149 -1.57 9.55 -11.74
N GLY A 150 -1.48 10.21 -10.59
CA GLY A 150 -1.54 11.66 -10.44
C GLY A 150 -0.17 12.30 -10.28
N GLU A 151 -0.07 13.19 -9.30
CA GLU A 151 0.99 14.19 -9.16
C GLU A 151 2.38 13.62 -8.93
N ASP A 152 2.49 12.47 -8.27
CA ASP A 152 3.80 11.92 -7.89
C ASP A 152 4.55 11.30 -9.10
N VAL A 153 3.85 10.95 -10.19
CA VAL A 153 4.50 10.32 -11.36
C VAL A 153 3.90 10.76 -12.71
N GLN A 154 2.64 10.41 -12.97
CA GLN A 154 2.12 10.37 -14.35
C GLN A 154 1.30 11.59 -14.78
N TRP A 155 0.70 12.33 -13.84
CA TRP A 155 -0.17 13.49 -14.11
C TRP A 155 -1.38 13.21 -15.04
N THR A 156 -1.87 11.96 -15.07
CA THR A 156 -3.00 11.56 -15.92
C THR A 156 -4.34 11.52 -15.17
N PHE A 157 -4.30 11.26 -13.85
CA PHE A 157 -5.49 11.26 -12.97
C PHE A 157 -6.63 10.35 -13.44
N ALA A 158 -6.32 9.25 -14.14
CA ALA A 158 -7.33 8.30 -14.62
C ALA A 158 -8.04 7.55 -13.50
N ILE A 159 -7.37 7.36 -12.35
CA ILE A 159 -7.93 6.74 -11.16
C ILE A 159 -7.81 7.65 -9.96
N TYR A 160 -8.84 7.65 -9.11
CA TYR A 160 -8.93 8.44 -7.89
C TYR A 160 -9.67 7.68 -6.79
N ARG A 161 -9.85 8.35 -5.65
CA ARG A 161 -10.55 7.83 -4.46
C ARG A 161 -12.04 8.14 -4.58
N GLY A 162 -12.86 7.12 -4.76
CA GLY A 162 -14.32 7.23 -4.77
C GLY A 162 -14.95 6.66 -3.50
N GLY A 163 -16.18 7.08 -3.19
CA GLY A 163 -16.93 6.59 -2.03
C GLY A 163 -16.44 7.15 -0.68
N ARG A 164 -16.96 6.60 0.41
CA ARG A 164 -16.63 7.00 1.79
C ARG A 164 -16.73 5.82 2.76
N GLY A 165 -15.98 5.88 3.85
CA GLY A 165 -16.02 4.85 4.90
C GLY A 165 -15.71 3.47 4.35
N PHE A 166 -16.55 2.48 4.69
CA PHE A 166 -16.39 1.10 4.23
C PHE A 166 -16.57 0.93 2.71
N ASP A 167 -17.31 1.83 2.06
CA ASP A 167 -17.57 1.80 0.61
C ASP A 167 -16.51 2.54 -0.22
N ALA A 168 -15.43 3.01 0.43
CA ALA A 168 -14.32 3.67 -0.26
C ALA A 168 -13.64 2.71 -1.25
N ARG A 169 -13.38 3.18 -2.48
CA ARG A 169 -12.82 2.37 -3.58
C ARG A 169 -11.92 3.21 -4.48
N ILE A 170 -11.13 2.52 -5.29
CA ILE A 170 -10.44 3.15 -6.42
C ILE A 170 -11.43 3.22 -7.57
N ALA A 171 -11.70 4.43 -8.04
CA ALA A 171 -12.69 4.72 -9.07
C ALA A 171 -12.06 5.49 -10.23
N THR A 172 -12.77 5.51 -11.35
CA THR A 172 -12.51 6.31 -12.54
C THR A 172 -13.60 7.38 -12.66
N PHE A 173 -13.41 8.36 -13.55
CA PHE A 173 -14.39 9.43 -13.72
C PHE A 173 -15.74 8.84 -14.17
N PHE A 174 -16.81 9.16 -13.43
CA PHE A 174 -18.14 8.54 -13.58
C PHE A 174 -18.17 7.00 -13.51
N ASP A 175 -17.22 6.37 -12.80
CA ASP A 175 -17.06 4.91 -12.74
C ASP A 175 -16.93 4.25 -14.14
N ALA A 176 -16.49 5.01 -15.15
CA ALA A 176 -16.30 4.51 -16.51
C ALA A 176 -15.22 3.41 -16.60
N PRO A 177 -15.34 2.43 -17.50
CA PRO A 177 -14.27 1.46 -17.75
C PRO A 177 -12.92 2.13 -18.07
N ILE A 178 -11.81 1.49 -17.72
CA ILE A 178 -10.47 2.04 -17.96
C ILE A 178 -10.23 2.43 -19.44
N PRO A 179 -10.69 1.67 -20.45
CA PRO A 179 -10.56 2.09 -21.84
C PRO A 179 -11.30 3.35 -22.24
N GLN A 180 -12.28 3.77 -21.44
CA GLN A 180 -13.05 5.02 -21.64
C GLN A 180 -12.57 6.15 -20.71
N SER A 181 -11.54 5.88 -19.90
CA SER A 181 -10.91 6.87 -19.02
C SER A 181 -9.72 7.55 -19.71
N THR A 182 -9.08 8.50 -19.02
CA THR A 182 -7.84 9.15 -19.47
C THR A 182 -6.60 8.25 -19.38
N CYS A 183 -6.74 6.98 -18.98
CA CYS A 183 -5.61 6.08 -18.76
C CYS A 183 -4.77 5.84 -20.01
N VAL A 184 -3.46 6.10 -19.91
CA VAL A 184 -2.47 5.87 -20.98
C VAL A 184 -1.75 4.53 -20.87
N TYR A 185 -2.17 3.65 -19.96
CA TYR A 185 -1.59 2.31 -19.76
C TYR A 185 -0.09 2.27 -19.41
N CYS A 186 0.43 3.26 -18.67
CA CYS A 186 1.84 3.30 -18.28
C CYS A 186 2.26 2.19 -17.29
N GLY A 187 1.32 1.57 -16.59
CA GLY A 187 1.59 0.45 -15.67
C GLY A 187 2.19 0.84 -14.31
N ASN A 188 2.46 2.13 -14.05
CA ASN A 188 3.03 2.60 -12.78
C ASN A 188 2.13 2.26 -11.57
N CYS A 189 0.80 2.29 -11.75
CA CYS A 189 -0.15 1.89 -10.71
C CYS A 189 -0.10 0.40 -10.36
N VAL A 190 0.21 -0.46 -11.34
CA VAL A 190 0.36 -1.91 -11.16
C VAL A 190 1.64 -2.20 -10.38
N GLN A 191 2.75 -1.58 -10.78
CA GLN A 191 4.05 -1.71 -10.10
C GLN A 191 4.00 -1.21 -8.65
N ALA A 192 3.25 -0.13 -8.41
CA ALA A 192 3.13 0.45 -7.08
C ALA A 192 2.16 -0.31 -6.14
N CYS A 193 1.46 -1.36 -6.59
CA CYS A 193 0.45 -2.03 -5.79
C CYS A 193 1.09 -3.05 -4.82
N PRO A 194 0.95 -2.91 -3.48
CA PRO A 194 1.58 -3.82 -2.53
C PRO A 194 0.83 -5.15 -2.32
N THR A 195 -0.41 -5.27 -2.80
CA THR A 195 -1.28 -6.42 -2.51
C THR A 195 -1.69 -7.23 -3.72
N GLY A 196 -1.22 -6.86 -4.92
CA GLY A 196 -1.66 -7.48 -6.17
C GLY A 196 -3.11 -7.18 -6.56
N ALA A 197 -3.75 -6.18 -5.92
CA ALA A 197 -5.08 -5.70 -6.34
C ALA A 197 -5.08 -5.14 -7.77
N LEU A 198 -3.95 -4.58 -8.20
CA LEU A 198 -3.67 -4.31 -9.60
C LEU A 198 -2.55 -5.26 -10.01
N LYS A 199 -2.79 -6.11 -11.00
CA LYS A 199 -1.81 -7.13 -11.43
C LYS A 199 -1.78 -7.24 -12.94
N SER A 200 -0.59 -7.48 -13.49
CA SER A 200 -0.43 -7.77 -14.92
C SER A 200 -1.30 -8.96 -15.31
N LYS A 201 -2.02 -8.85 -16.44
CA LYS A 201 -2.92 -9.92 -16.90
C LYS A 201 -2.17 -11.24 -17.09
N ARG A 202 -0.94 -11.18 -17.60
CA ARG A 202 -0.09 -12.37 -17.80
C ARG A 202 0.31 -13.04 -16.50
N GLU A 203 0.73 -12.24 -15.52
CA GLU A 203 1.14 -12.73 -14.20
C GLU A 203 -0.03 -13.40 -13.48
N PHE A 204 -1.19 -12.73 -13.44
CA PHE A 204 -2.39 -13.29 -12.83
C PHE A 204 -2.78 -14.64 -13.43
N TRP A 205 -2.84 -14.74 -14.76
CA TRP A 205 -3.22 -15.99 -15.41
C TRP A 205 -2.21 -17.11 -15.21
N PHE A 206 -0.91 -16.78 -15.16
CA PHE A 206 0.14 -17.74 -14.84
C PHE A 206 -0.01 -18.31 -13.44
N GLU A 207 -0.24 -17.45 -12.44
CA GLU A 207 -0.51 -17.90 -11.05
C GLU A 207 -1.78 -18.74 -10.93
N ASN A 208 -2.75 -18.53 -11.81
CA ASN A 208 -3.98 -19.32 -11.90
C ASN A 208 -3.85 -20.53 -12.85
N GLY A 209 -2.62 -20.97 -13.14
CA GLY A 209 -2.34 -22.23 -13.83
C GLY A 209 -2.41 -22.20 -15.36
N ARG A 210 -2.49 -21.02 -15.99
CA ARG A 210 -2.44 -20.91 -17.46
C ARG A 210 -1.01 -20.83 -17.97
N ASP A 211 -0.73 -21.48 -19.10
CA ASP A 211 0.59 -21.46 -19.73
C ASP A 211 0.91 -20.09 -20.36
N LEU A 212 2.09 -19.55 -20.07
CA LEU A 212 2.57 -18.28 -20.61
C LEU A 212 2.70 -18.31 -22.14
N ARG A 213 3.03 -19.46 -22.74
CA ARG A 213 3.17 -19.56 -24.21
C ARG A 213 1.81 -19.52 -24.90
N GLU A 214 0.78 -20.09 -24.28
CA GLU A 214 -0.60 -19.97 -24.73
C GLU A 214 -1.11 -18.52 -24.63
N LEU A 215 -0.92 -17.87 -23.48
CA LEU A 215 -1.27 -16.46 -23.28
C LEU A 215 -0.59 -15.52 -24.28
N ALA A 216 0.67 -15.79 -24.61
CA ALA A 216 1.42 -15.03 -25.62
C ALA A 216 0.85 -15.23 -27.03
N ARG A 217 0.40 -16.45 -27.37
CA ARG A 217 -0.25 -16.75 -28.66
C ARG A 217 -1.60 -16.05 -28.78
N GLU A 218 -2.44 -16.13 -27.75
CA GLU A 218 -3.75 -15.44 -27.71
C GLU A 218 -3.59 -13.93 -27.86
N SER A 219 -2.64 -13.32 -27.15
CA SER A 219 -2.35 -11.89 -27.24
C SER A 219 -1.95 -11.46 -28.67
N ARG A 220 -1.20 -12.30 -29.38
CA ARG A 220 -0.79 -12.05 -30.78
C ARG A 220 -1.97 -12.19 -31.74
N ILE A 221 -2.86 -13.15 -31.51
CA ILE A 221 -4.07 -13.37 -32.32
C ILE A 221 -5.05 -12.21 -32.13
N ALA A 222 -5.28 -11.77 -30.90
CA ALA A 222 -6.14 -10.63 -30.59
C ALA A 222 -5.64 -9.33 -31.25
N LYS A 223 -4.32 -9.11 -31.29
CA LYS A 223 -3.72 -7.97 -32.02
C LYS A 223 -3.88 -8.04 -33.54
N LYS A 224 -3.99 -9.22 -34.14
CA LYS A 224 -4.22 -9.39 -35.58
C LYS A 224 -5.70 -9.19 -35.99
N LYS A 225 -6.62 -9.23 -35.03
CA LYS A 225 -8.07 -9.07 -35.25
C LYS A 225 -8.57 -7.63 -35.00
N ARG A 226 -7.70 -6.73 -34.54
CA ARG A 226 -7.95 -5.31 -34.33
C ARG A 226 -7.28 -4.51 -35.44
#